data_AF-A0A452Y8H2-F1
#
_entry.id   AF-A0A452Y8H2-F1
#
_cell.length_a   1.000
_cell.length_b   1.000
_cell.length_c   1.000
_cell.angle_alpha   90.00
_cell.angle_beta   90.00
_cell.angle_gamma   90.00
#
_symmetry.space_group_name_H-M   'P 1'
#
loop_
_entity.id
_entity.type
_entity.pdbx_description
1 polymer ?
#
loop_
_entity_poly.entity_id
_entity_poly.type
_entity_poly.pdbx_seq_one_letter_code
_entity_poly.pdbx_strand_id
1 'polypeptide(L)'
;QKHRARLAQRLELVEASAAHRHYPAPRRGEARRTKMESLLAAAAAGVEPFPSVDKCDASGRGSHAVAADLDGTLLRSRSPFPYYALVAFETGGWPRLLLLLLLAPLATLLGIAASEAAAVRVLVFAATAGARVSSIESAAQAVLPRFYAADVHPGAWRVFSACSRRRVVLTSTPRIMAEPFLRECLGADAVAGTELATWRGRATGMVHTRRGVLVGRRKAEALHEIFDEDGDVPDVGLGDRRSDYPFMCQCKMH
;
A
#
# COMPACT_ATOMS: atom_id res chain seq x y z
N GLN A 1 11.15 -26.81 28.16
CA GLN A 1 12.56 -26.35 28.17
C GLN A 1 13.52 -27.25 27.39
N LYS A 2 13.58 -28.58 27.61
CA LYS A 2 14.47 -29.51 26.86
C LYS A 2 14.33 -29.46 25.32
N HIS A 3 13.14 -29.21 24.79
CA HIS A 3 12.90 -29.10 23.34
C HIS A 3 13.47 -27.81 22.72
N ARG A 4 13.50 -26.70 23.47
CA ARG A 4 14.09 -25.42 23.02
C ARG A 4 15.62 -25.49 22.98
N ALA A 5 16.23 -26.14 23.97
CA ALA A 5 17.67 -26.36 23.98
C ALA A 5 18.15 -27.22 22.79
N ARG A 6 17.39 -28.26 22.43
CA ARG A 6 17.69 -29.11 21.26
C ARG A 6 17.54 -28.38 19.92
N LEU A 7 16.63 -27.41 19.84
CA LEU A 7 16.44 -26.57 18.65
C LEU A 7 17.56 -25.54 18.49
N ALA A 8 17.98 -24.88 19.58
CA ALA A 8 19.12 -23.96 19.58
C ALA A 8 20.41 -24.69 19.17
N GLN A 9 20.65 -25.88 19.74
CA GLN A 9 21.84 -26.67 19.43
C GLN A 9 21.85 -27.20 17.98
N ARG A 10 20.67 -27.45 17.38
CA ARG A 10 20.55 -27.80 15.95
C ARG A 10 20.78 -26.59 15.04
N LEU A 11 20.36 -25.39 15.44
CA LEU A 11 20.62 -24.16 14.70
C LEU A 11 22.11 -23.82 14.70
N GLU A 12 22.79 -23.92 15.84
CA GLU A 12 24.24 -23.71 15.94
C GLU A 12 25.04 -24.72 15.08
N LEU A 13 24.61 -25.99 15.04
CA LEU A 13 25.23 -27.02 14.18
C LEU A 13 25.02 -26.77 12.68
N VAL A 14 23.87 -26.18 12.30
CA VAL A 14 23.58 -25.81 10.92
C VAL A 14 24.36 -24.55 10.53
N GLU A 15 24.49 -23.57 11.42
CA GLU A 15 25.29 -22.35 11.21
C GLU A 15 26.79 -22.67 11.14
N ALA A 16 27.29 -23.56 12.00
CA ALA A 16 28.68 -24.04 11.95
C ALA A 16 28.98 -24.85 10.67
N SER A 17 28.01 -25.62 10.17
CA SER A 17 28.14 -26.37 8.90
C SER A 17 28.05 -25.45 7.66
N ALA A 18 27.39 -24.30 7.78
CA ALA A 18 27.32 -23.28 6.73
C ALA A 18 28.60 -22.42 6.65
N ALA A 19 29.29 -22.20 7.78
CA ALA A 19 30.52 -21.40 7.84
C ALA A 19 31.74 -22.05 7.14
N HIS A 20 31.69 -23.35 6.83
CA HIS A 20 32.78 -24.07 6.15
C HIS A 20 32.55 -24.36 4.66
N ARG A 21 31.44 -23.91 4.08
CA ARG A 21 31.23 -23.96 2.63
C ARG A 21 31.29 -22.56 2.05
N HIS A 22 32.24 -22.33 1.14
CA HIS A 22 32.25 -21.18 0.26
C HIS A 22 31.02 -21.27 -0.68
N TYR A 23 29.86 -20.88 -0.16
CA TYR A 23 28.67 -20.66 -0.97
C TYR A 23 28.82 -19.30 -1.67
N PRO A 24 28.57 -19.23 -2.98
CA PRO A 24 28.47 -17.93 -3.65
C PRO A 24 27.38 -17.11 -2.95
N ALA A 25 27.62 -15.81 -2.76
CA ALA A 25 26.64 -14.91 -2.17
C ALA A 25 25.29 -15.04 -2.92
N PRO A 26 24.17 -15.17 -2.21
CA PRO A 26 22.86 -15.37 -2.83
C PRO A 26 22.57 -14.23 -3.81
N ARG A 27 22.03 -14.56 -4.99
CA ARG A 27 21.62 -13.54 -5.97
C ARG A 27 20.66 -12.58 -5.27
N ARG A 28 20.71 -11.28 -5.61
CA ARG A 28 19.90 -10.22 -4.96
C ARG A 28 18.41 -10.58 -4.82
N GLY A 29 17.84 -11.30 -5.79
CA GLY A 29 16.46 -11.80 -5.74
C GLY A 29 16.21 -12.98 -4.78
N GLU A 30 17.20 -13.85 -4.58
CA GLU A 30 17.13 -15.00 -3.67
C GLU A 30 17.23 -14.53 -2.21
N ALA A 31 18.16 -13.61 -1.91
CA ALA A 31 18.27 -12.96 -0.61
C ALA A 31 16.98 -12.21 -0.21
N ARG A 32 16.35 -11.51 -1.17
CA ARG A 32 15.08 -10.78 -0.94
C ARG A 32 13.92 -11.73 -0.65
N ARG A 33 13.90 -12.91 -1.29
CA ARG A 33 12.90 -13.95 -1.07
C ARG A 33 13.04 -14.57 0.31
N THR A 34 14.24 -14.91 0.74
CA THR A 34 14.51 -15.45 2.09
C THR A 34 14.16 -14.43 3.18
N LYS A 35 14.48 -13.14 2.97
CA LYS A 35 14.08 -12.06 3.87
C LYS A 35 12.54 -11.96 3.99
N MET A 36 11.82 -12.00 2.87
CA MET A 36 10.34 -12.00 2.89
C MET A 36 9.76 -13.18 3.67
N GLU A 37 10.29 -14.40 3.43
CA GLU A 37 9.84 -15.61 4.13
C GLU A 37 10.08 -15.51 5.65
N SER A 38 11.22 -14.96 6.08
CA SER A 38 11.49 -14.71 7.50
C SER A 38 10.54 -13.69 8.15
N LEU A 39 10.17 -12.63 7.43
CA LEU A 39 9.27 -11.58 7.95
C LEU A 39 7.82 -12.08 8.03
N LEU A 40 7.40 -12.89 7.05
CA LEU A 40 6.11 -13.56 7.08
C LEU A 40 6.04 -14.59 8.23
N ALA A 41 7.13 -15.33 8.48
CA ALA A 41 7.22 -16.25 9.61
C ALA A 41 7.20 -15.51 10.96
N ALA A 42 7.92 -14.39 11.10
CA ALA A 42 7.87 -13.54 12.30
C ALA A 42 6.45 -12.99 12.55
N ALA A 43 5.79 -12.48 11.51
CA ALA A 43 4.42 -12.00 11.61
C ALA A 43 3.42 -13.12 11.93
N ALA A 44 3.61 -14.33 11.39
CA ALA A 44 2.82 -15.50 11.75
C ALA A 44 3.03 -15.92 13.21
N ALA A 45 4.22 -15.68 13.77
CA ALA A 45 4.54 -15.89 15.18
C ALA A 45 4.11 -14.72 16.11
N GLY A 46 3.43 -13.70 15.57
CA GLY A 46 2.95 -12.54 16.32
C GLY A 46 4.02 -11.48 16.63
N VAL A 47 5.20 -11.58 16.01
CA VAL A 47 6.25 -10.56 16.10
C VAL A 47 6.07 -9.57 14.94
N GLU A 48 5.74 -8.32 15.26
CA GLU A 48 5.66 -7.27 14.24
C GLU A 48 7.05 -6.97 13.67
N PRO A 49 7.29 -7.23 12.36
CA PRO A 49 8.62 -7.14 11.77
C PRO A 49 9.11 -5.70 11.54
N PHE A 50 8.20 -4.73 11.62
CA PHE A 50 8.47 -3.31 11.39
C PHE A 50 8.07 -2.49 12.64
N PRO A 51 8.86 -1.48 13.02
CA PRO A 51 8.52 -0.61 14.14
C PRO A 51 7.33 0.31 13.81
N SER A 52 6.62 0.77 14.84
CA SER A 52 5.62 1.84 14.69
C SER A 52 6.27 3.11 14.14
N VAL A 53 5.49 3.86 13.36
CA VAL A 53 5.89 5.18 12.84
C VAL A 53 6.28 6.17 13.94
N ASP A 54 5.75 6.02 15.15
CA ASP A 54 6.11 6.88 16.30
C ASP A 54 7.56 6.74 16.74
N LYS A 55 8.19 5.60 16.40
CA LYS A 55 9.61 5.33 16.68
C LYS A 55 10.53 5.82 15.55
N CYS A 56 9.97 6.31 14.44
CA CYS A 56 10.74 6.80 13.31
C CYS A 56 11.11 8.27 13.56
N ASP A 57 12.41 8.55 13.73
CA ASP A 57 12.89 9.92 13.83
C ASP A 57 12.75 10.63 12.48
N ALA A 58 12.10 11.80 12.47
CA ALA A 58 11.90 12.61 11.28
C ALA A 58 13.03 13.63 11.03
N SER A 59 13.98 13.75 11.97
CA SER A 59 15.07 14.73 11.92
C SER A 59 16.05 14.43 10.78
N GLY A 60 16.49 15.46 10.05
CA GLY A 60 17.54 15.34 9.04
C GLY A 60 17.15 14.55 7.78
N ARG A 61 15.85 14.36 7.49
CA ARG A 61 15.41 13.54 6.34
C ARG A 61 15.31 14.26 4.99
N GLY A 62 15.83 15.48 4.86
CA GLY A 62 15.69 16.27 3.63
C GLY A 62 16.26 15.60 2.37
N SER A 63 17.29 14.77 2.50
CA SER A 63 17.89 14.01 1.39
C SER A 63 17.28 12.62 1.17
N HIS A 64 16.29 12.21 1.96
CA HIS A 64 15.70 10.88 1.88
C HIS A 64 14.51 10.82 0.93
N ALA A 65 14.34 9.68 0.27
CA ALA A 65 13.12 9.30 -0.39
C ALA A 65 12.25 8.41 0.49
N VAL A 66 10.94 8.54 0.35
CA VAL A 66 9.94 7.77 1.10
C VAL A 66 8.93 7.13 0.16
N ALA A 67 8.59 5.88 0.45
CA ALA A 67 7.45 5.18 -0.14
C ALA A 67 6.42 4.89 0.95
N ALA A 68 5.17 5.30 0.75
CA ALA A 68 4.12 5.14 1.76
C ALA A 68 2.86 4.50 1.16
N ASP A 69 2.20 3.66 1.96
CA ASP A 69 0.79 3.33 1.71
C ASP A 69 -0.14 4.50 2.10
N LEU A 70 -1.34 4.52 1.55
CA LEU A 70 -2.36 5.52 1.86
C LEU A 70 -3.24 5.10 3.05
N ASP A 71 -4.07 4.07 2.85
CA ASP A 71 -5.17 3.70 3.74
C ASP A 71 -4.66 2.97 4.99
N GLY A 72 -4.73 3.62 6.17
CA GLY A 72 -4.21 3.08 7.43
C GLY A 72 -2.76 3.45 7.71
N THR A 73 -2.10 4.15 6.78
CA THR A 73 -0.71 4.61 6.89
C THR A 73 -0.63 6.13 6.86
N LEU A 74 -0.77 6.77 5.68
CA LEU A 74 -0.85 8.24 5.59
C LEU A 74 -2.19 8.76 6.10
N LEU A 75 -3.24 7.95 6.01
CA LEU A 75 -4.55 8.18 6.59
C LEU A 75 -4.73 7.32 7.84
N ARG A 76 -5.49 7.81 8.82
CA ARG A 76 -5.79 7.08 10.05
C ARG A 76 -6.76 5.93 9.79
N SER A 77 -7.74 6.13 8.91
CA SER A 77 -8.69 5.08 8.55
C SER A 77 -8.03 4.00 7.70
N ARG A 78 -8.14 2.76 8.16
CA ARG A 78 -7.83 1.55 7.38
C ARG A 78 -8.89 1.22 6.34
N SER A 79 -10.09 1.76 6.48
CA SER A 79 -11.21 1.46 5.60
C SER A 79 -11.28 2.51 4.49
N PRO A 80 -11.18 2.10 3.20
CA PRO A 80 -11.34 3.02 2.09
C PRO A 80 -12.82 3.38 1.85
N PHE A 81 -13.76 2.66 2.47
CA PHE A 81 -15.20 2.78 2.22
C PHE A 81 -15.74 4.22 2.23
N PRO A 82 -15.40 5.10 3.21
CA PRO A 82 -15.94 6.46 3.26
C PRO A 82 -15.63 7.27 1.98
N TYR A 83 -14.44 7.10 1.40
CA TYR A 83 -14.02 7.80 0.19
C TYR A 83 -14.77 7.29 -1.05
N TYR A 84 -15.03 5.98 -1.11
CA TYR A 84 -15.86 5.40 -2.16
C TYR A 84 -17.33 5.81 -2.03
N ALA A 85 -17.84 5.95 -0.80
CA ALA A 85 -19.19 6.42 -0.53
C ALA A 85 -19.39 7.86 -1.02
N LEU A 86 -18.42 8.73 -0.79
CA LEU A 86 -18.44 10.11 -1.30
C LEU A 86 -18.47 10.13 -2.84
N VAL A 87 -17.58 9.40 -3.51
CA VAL A 87 -17.58 9.32 -4.98
C VAL A 87 -18.87 8.70 -5.52
N ALA A 88 -19.40 7.67 -4.85
CA ALA A 88 -20.67 7.06 -5.23
C ALA A 88 -21.81 8.07 -5.14
N PHE A 89 -21.87 8.84 -4.06
CA PHE A 89 -22.89 9.88 -3.88
C PHE A 89 -22.76 11.00 -4.91
N GLU A 90 -21.55 11.52 -5.14
CA GLU A 90 -21.33 12.62 -6.09
C GLU A 90 -21.58 12.21 -7.56
N THR A 91 -21.26 10.97 -7.92
CA THR A 91 -21.36 10.53 -9.33
C THR A 91 -22.70 9.90 -9.70
N GLY A 92 -23.48 9.44 -8.71
CA GLY A 92 -24.73 8.73 -8.96
C GLY A 92 -25.81 8.91 -7.90
N GLY A 93 -25.62 9.84 -6.96
CA GLY A 93 -26.57 10.15 -5.90
C GLY A 93 -26.78 9.03 -4.89
N TRP A 94 -27.88 9.13 -4.16
CA TRP A 94 -28.27 8.13 -3.16
C TRP A 94 -28.47 6.70 -3.71
N PRO A 95 -28.95 6.45 -4.95
CA PRO A 95 -29.11 5.07 -5.43
C PRO A 95 -27.78 4.33 -5.55
N ARG A 96 -26.74 5.03 -6.01
CA ARG A 96 -25.39 4.46 -6.12
C ARG A 96 -24.75 4.28 -4.74
N LEU A 97 -24.95 5.23 -3.84
CA LEU A 97 -24.53 5.09 -2.45
C LEU A 97 -25.21 3.88 -1.78
N LEU A 98 -26.51 3.68 -2.02
CA LEU A 98 -27.25 2.53 -1.50
C LEU A 98 -26.71 1.21 -2.06
N LEU A 99 -26.42 1.15 -3.36
CA LEU A 99 -25.75 -0.01 -3.98
C LEU A 99 -24.40 -0.31 -3.30
N LEU A 100 -23.59 0.72 -3.06
CA LEU A 100 -22.31 0.56 -2.35
C LEU A 100 -22.52 0.07 -0.91
N LEU A 101 -23.50 0.60 -0.18
CA LEU A 101 -23.84 0.17 1.18
C LEU A 101 -24.28 -1.30 1.22
N LEU A 102 -25.07 -1.74 0.25
CA LEU A 102 -25.50 -3.15 0.12
C LEU A 102 -24.33 -4.08 -0.21
N LEU A 103 -23.35 -3.61 -1.01
CA LEU A 103 -22.17 -4.39 -1.39
C LEU A 103 -20.99 -4.28 -0.41
N ALA A 104 -21.00 -3.32 0.52
CA ALA A 104 -19.98 -3.15 1.55
C ALA A 104 -19.77 -4.38 2.46
N PRO A 105 -20.81 -5.05 2.99
CA PRO A 105 -20.62 -6.28 3.76
C PRO A 105 -20.03 -7.39 2.89
N LEU A 106 -20.41 -7.48 1.62
CA LEU A 106 -19.82 -8.44 0.68
C LEU A 106 -18.34 -8.15 0.43
N ALA A 107 -17.96 -6.88 0.24
CA ALA A 107 -16.56 -6.48 0.09
C ALA A 107 -15.75 -6.82 1.35
N THR A 108 -16.29 -6.57 2.53
CA THR A 108 -15.68 -6.93 3.81
C THR A 108 -15.48 -8.44 3.92
N LEU A 109 -16.51 -9.22 3.59
CA LEU A 109 -16.46 -10.68 3.60
C LEU A 109 -15.38 -11.21 2.64
N LEU A 110 -15.30 -10.65 1.43
CA LEU A 110 -14.28 -11.03 0.45
C LEU A 110 -12.86 -10.63 0.90
N GLY A 111 -12.71 -9.51 1.60
CA GLY A 111 -11.42 -9.09 2.14
C GLY A 111 -10.90 -10.04 3.22
N ILE A 112 -11.79 -10.61 4.03
CA ILE A 112 -11.45 -11.56 5.10
C ILE A 112 -11.29 -12.99 4.54
N ALA A 113 -12.23 -13.43 3.71
CA ALA A 113 -12.33 -14.83 3.27
C ALA A 113 -11.55 -15.14 1.97
N ALA A 114 -11.28 -14.14 1.13
CA ALA A 114 -10.67 -14.34 -0.19
C ALA A 114 -9.41 -13.50 -0.40
N SER A 115 -9.57 -12.22 -0.75
CA SER A 115 -8.42 -11.31 -0.95
C SER A 115 -8.83 -9.85 -0.85
N GLU A 116 -7.90 -9.02 -0.37
CA GLU A 116 -8.04 -7.56 -0.37
C GLU A 116 -8.32 -7.01 -1.79
N ALA A 117 -7.71 -7.60 -2.82
CA ALA A 117 -7.97 -7.23 -4.21
C ALA A 117 -9.42 -7.49 -4.65
N ALA A 118 -10.06 -8.56 -4.16
CA ALA A 118 -11.47 -8.83 -4.46
C ALA A 118 -12.39 -7.80 -3.77
N ALA A 119 -12.10 -7.45 -2.52
CA ALA A 119 -12.83 -6.40 -1.80
C ALA A 119 -12.77 -5.06 -2.54
N VAL A 120 -11.57 -4.64 -2.97
CA VAL A 120 -11.38 -3.40 -3.73
C VAL A 120 -12.15 -3.44 -5.05
N ARG A 121 -12.16 -4.56 -5.79
CA ARG A 121 -12.95 -4.68 -7.03
C ARG A 121 -14.43 -4.45 -6.81
N VAL A 122 -15.00 -4.96 -5.72
CA VAL A 122 -16.42 -4.75 -5.39
C VAL A 122 -16.69 -3.27 -5.08
N LEU A 123 -15.84 -2.64 -4.28
CA LEU A 123 -15.97 -1.21 -3.97
C LEU A 123 -15.84 -0.34 -5.23
N VAL A 124 -14.85 -0.62 -6.08
CA VAL A 124 -14.65 0.07 -7.37
C VAL A 124 -15.87 -0.08 -8.26
N PHE A 125 -16.40 -1.30 -8.39
CA PHE A 125 -17.58 -1.56 -9.20
C PHE A 125 -18.77 -0.74 -8.69
N ALA A 126 -19.08 -0.87 -7.41
CA ALA A 126 -20.22 -0.21 -6.81
C ALA A 126 -20.14 1.33 -6.87
N ALA A 127 -18.94 1.90 -6.69
CA ALA A 127 -18.75 3.35 -6.69
C ALA A 127 -18.64 3.95 -8.10
N THR A 128 -18.09 3.23 -9.09
CA THR A 128 -17.70 3.84 -10.37
C THR A 128 -18.42 3.28 -11.60
N ALA A 129 -19.09 2.13 -11.52
CA ALA A 129 -19.74 1.52 -12.68
C ALA A 129 -20.68 2.49 -13.41
N GLY A 130 -20.40 2.74 -14.68
CA GLY A 130 -21.18 3.64 -15.53
C GLY A 130 -21.14 5.12 -15.11
N ALA A 131 -20.24 5.55 -14.22
CA ALA A 131 -20.02 6.98 -13.99
C ALA A 131 -19.19 7.59 -15.13
N ARG A 132 -19.39 8.88 -15.41
CA ARG A 132 -18.47 9.62 -16.27
C ARG A 132 -17.14 9.79 -15.54
N VAL A 133 -16.04 9.60 -16.26
CA VAL A 133 -14.69 9.78 -15.71
C VAL A 133 -14.52 11.21 -15.18
N SER A 134 -15.00 12.21 -15.93
CA SER A 134 -14.98 13.61 -15.50
C SER A 134 -15.76 13.89 -14.21
N SER A 135 -16.83 13.14 -13.94
CA SER A 135 -17.58 13.27 -12.68
C SER A 135 -16.80 12.67 -11.51
N ILE A 136 -16.07 11.57 -11.74
CA ILE A 136 -15.18 10.98 -10.72
C ILE A 136 -14.04 11.95 -10.41
N GLU A 137 -13.41 12.52 -11.44
CA GLU A 137 -12.34 13.52 -11.30
C GLU A 137 -12.84 14.76 -10.54
N SER A 138 -14.01 15.27 -10.89
CA SER A 138 -14.62 16.40 -10.19
C SER A 138 -14.88 16.08 -8.72
N ALA A 139 -15.38 14.88 -8.39
CA ALA A 139 -15.57 14.47 -7.00
C ALA A 139 -14.24 14.33 -6.25
N ALA A 140 -13.21 13.80 -6.94
CA ALA A 140 -11.87 13.62 -6.40
C ALA A 140 -11.15 14.93 -6.10
N GLN A 141 -11.42 15.99 -6.87
CA GLN A 141 -10.85 17.32 -6.66
C GLN A 141 -11.67 18.19 -5.71
N ALA A 142 -13.00 18.13 -5.78
CA ALA A 142 -13.87 19.04 -5.03
C ALA A 142 -14.20 18.52 -3.62
N VAL A 143 -14.40 17.21 -3.47
CA VAL A 143 -14.97 16.65 -2.24
C VAL A 143 -13.92 15.90 -1.44
N LEU A 144 -13.22 14.96 -2.07
CA LEU A 144 -12.28 14.07 -1.37
C LEU A 144 -11.16 14.79 -0.59
N PRO A 145 -10.55 15.91 -1.05
CA PRO A 145 -9.42 16.51 -0.35
C PRO A 145 -9.77 16.95 1.07
N ARG A 146 -11.00 17.45 1.28
CA ARG A 146 -11.47 17.83 2.62
C ARG A 146 -11.53 16.64 3.56
N PHE A 147 -12.04 15.50 3.09
CA PHE A 147 -12.18 14.30 3.91
C PHE A 147 -10.83 13.61 4.14
N TYR A 148 -9.98 13.54 3.11
CA TYR A 148 -8.63 13.02 3.28
C TYR A 148 -7.79 13.88 4.23
N ALA A 149 -7.82 15.21 4.09
CA ALA A 149 -7.11 16.12 4.99
C ALA A 149 -7.54 15.94 6.46
N ALA A 150 -8.85 15.75 6.69
CA ALA A 150 -9.36 15.47 8.02
C ALA A 150 -8.89 14.12 8.58
N ASP A 151 -8.53 13.15 7.74
CA ASP A 151 -8.12 11.80 8.14
C ASP A 151 -6.60 11.57 8.14
N VAL A 152 -5.78 12.57 7.80
CA VAL A 152 -4.32 12.43 7.78
C VAL A 152 -3.77 11.96 9.14
N HIS A 153 -2.89 10.96 9.11
CA HIS A 153 -2.21 10.45 10.29
C HIS A 153 -1.01 11.36 10.65
N PRO A 154 -1.00 12.04 11.81
CA PRO A 154 0.02 13.05 12.13
C PRO A 154 1.44 12.46 12.24
N GLY A 155 1.59 11.25 12.78
CA GLY A 155 2.87 10.54 12.84
C GLY A 155 3.46 10.23 11.46
N ALA A 156 2.70 9.55 10.59
CA ALA A 156 3.11 9.26 9.22
C ALA A 156 3.36 10.52 8.40
N TRP A 157 2.51 11.55 8.53
CA TRP A 157 2.71 12.83 7.85
C TRP A 157 4.01 13.51 8.26
N ARG A 158 4.37 13.49 9.55
CA ARG A 158 5.64 14.07 10.04
C ARG A 158 6.85 13.43 9.34
N VAL A 159 6.87 12.11 9.20
CA VAL A 159 7.97 11.40 8.54
C VAL A 159 7.95 11.63 7.03
N PHE A 160 6.75 11.55 6.43
CA PHE A 160 6.58 11.71 4.99
C PHE A 160 6.95 13.11 4.50
N SER A 161 6.51 14.15 5.20
CA SER A 161 6.80 15.55 4.88
C SER A 161 8.26 15.95 5.15
N ALA A 162 8.94 15.27 6.08
CA ALA A 162 10.37 15.50 6.34
C ALA A 162 11.28 14.96 5.21
N CYS A 163 10.78 14.06 4.37
CA CYS A 163 11.50 13.52 3.22
C CYS A 163 11.27 14.42 1.99
N SER A 164 12.27 15.21 1.59
CA SER A 164 12.11 16.15 0.46
C SER A 164 12.72 15.69 -0.86
N ARG A 165 13.51 14.60 -0.89
CA ARG A 165 14.15 14.17 -2.14
C ARG A 165 13.15 13.56 -3.11
N ARG A 166 12.33 12.61 -2.63
CA ARG A 166 11.28 11.97 -3.43
C ARG A 166 10.23 11.32 -2.55
N ARG A 167 8.97 11.64 -2.79
CA ARG A 167 7.80 11.17 -2.06
C ARG A 167 6.92 10.36 -3.00
N VAL A 168 6.79 9.07 -2.72
CA VAL A 168 6.00 8.14 -3.52
C VAL A 168 4.89 7.54 -2.68
N VAL A 169 3.68 7.54 -3.21
CA VAL A 169 2.52 6.89 -2.57
C VAL A 169 2.06 5.72 -3.41
N LEU A 170 1.87 4.56 -2.76
CA LEU A 170 1.35 3.35 -3.35
C LEU A 170 0.01 3.06 -2.70
N THR A 171 -1.09 2.99 -3.44
CA THR A 171 -2.42 2.77 -2.85
C THR A 171 -3.24 1.76 -3.63
N SER A 172 -4.05 0.97 -2.92
CA SER A 172 -5.04 0.10 -3.56
C SER A 172 -6.27 0.89 -4.05
N THR A 173 -6.48 2.11 -3.54
CA THR A 173 -7.53 3.03 -3.99
C THR A 173 -7.31 3.45 -5.46
N PRO A 174 -8.38 3.68 -6.25
CA PRO A 174 -8.25 4.19 -7.60
C PRO A 174 -7.39 5.44 -7.67
N ARG A 175 -6.40 5.43 -8.56
CA ARG A 175 -5.47 6.55 -8.71
C ARG A 175 -6.20 7.87 -8.94
N ILE A 176 -7.20 7.85 -9.84
CA ILE A 176 -8.04 9.01 -10.18
C ILE A 176 -8.76 9.63 -8.97
N MET A 177 -8.98 8.87 -7.89
CA MET A 177 -9.60 9.37 -6.66
C MET A 177 -8.58 9.98 -5.69
N ALA A 178 -7.41 9.36 -5.55
CA ALA A 178 -6.44 9.74 -4.52
C ALA A 178 -5.37 10.72 -5.00
N GLU A 179 -4.97 10.65 -6.28
CA GLU A 179 -3.84 11.41 -6.83
C GLU A 179 -3.97 12.93 -6.68
N PRO A 180 -5.15 13.57 -6.89
CA PRO A 180 -5.27 15.02 -6.71
C PRO A 180 -4.88 15.47 -5.30
N PHE A 181 -5.47 14.85 -4.27
CA PHE A 181 -5.14 15.14 -2.88
C PHE A 181 -3.67 14.85 -2.55
N LEU A 182 -3.16 13.71 -3.02
CA LEU A 182 -1.79 13.29 -2.72
C LEU A 182 -0.75 14.25 -3.30
N ARG A 183 -0.96 14.73 -4.53
CA ARG A 183 -0.04 15.67 -5.18
C ARG A 183 -0.21 17.09 -4.66
N GLU A 184 -1.44 17.58 -4.61
CA GLU A 184 -1.72 19.00 -4.32
C GLU A 184 -1.64 19.32 -2.83
N CYS A 185 -2.06 18.39 -1.95
CA CYS A 185 -2.08 18.63 -0.51
C CYS A 185 -0.89 18.00 0.23
N LEU A 186 -0.52 16.75 -0.11
CA LEU A 186 0.59 16.06 0.57
C LEU A 186 1.95 16.22 -0.12
N GLY A 187 1.98 16.80 -1.33
CA GLY A 187 3.21 17.03 -2.08
C GLY A 187 3.89 15.73 -2.55
N ALA A 188 3.12 14.68 -2.85
CA ALA A 188 3.66 13.46 -3.44
C ALA A 188 4.20 13.73 -4.85
N ASP A 189 5.42 13.29 -5.14
CA ASP A 189 6.04 13.44 -6.46
C ASP A 189 5.48 12.38 -7.44
N ALA A 190 5.25 11.16 -6.94
CA ALA A 190 4.65 10.08 -7.71
C ALA A 190 3.55 9.35 -6.91
N VAL A 191 2.51 8.93 -7.62
CA VAL A 191 1.40 8.15 -7.07
C VAL A 191 1.15 6.94 -7.95
N ALA A 192 1.27 5.75 -7.38
CA ALA A 192 0.78 4.52 -7.99
C ALA A 192 -0.54 4.13 -7.30
N GLY A 193 -1.61 4.05 -8.07
CA GLY A 193 -2.92 3.61 -7.60
C GLY A 193 -3.50 2.51 -8.47
N THR A 194 -4.65 1.98 -8.08
CA THR A 194 -5.41 1.07 -8.94
C THR A 194 -5.96 1.83 -10.15
N GLU A 195 -5.70 1.34 -11.36
CA GLU A 195 -6.20 1.97 -12.58
C GLU A 195 -7.59 1.45 -12.96
N LEU A 196 -8.51 2.36 -13.28
CA LEU A 196 -9.87 2.01 -13.70
C LEU A 196 -9.89 1.66 -15.20
N ALA A 197 -10.66 0.64 -15.56
CA ALA A 197 -10.97 0.38 -16.96
C ALA A 197 -12.07 1.35 -17.42
N THR A 198 -11.79 2.12 -18.47
CA THR A 198 -12.70 3.13 -19.01
C THR A 198 -13.10 2.79 -20.44
N TRP A 199 -14.31 3.20 -20.83
CA TRP A 199 -14.83 3.05 -22.18
C TRP A 199 -15.63 4.30 -22.54
N ARG A 200 -15.26 4.97 -23.65
CA ARG A 200 -15.93 6.20 -24.14
C ARG A 200 -16.15 7.26 -23.04
N GLY A 201 -15.11 7.54 -22.24
CA GLY A 201 -15.16 8.54 -21.17
C GLY A 201 -15.97 8.13 -19.94
N ARG A 202 -16.35 6.85 -19.80
CA ARG A 202 -17.07 6.30 -18.64
C ARG A 202 -16.27 5.20 -17.97
N ALA A 203 -16.31 5.15 -16.65
CA ALA A 203 -15.75 4.04 -15.89
C ALA A 203 -16.63 2.81 -16.06
N THR A 204 -16.02 1.67 -16.40
CA THR A 204 -16.75 0.40 -16.56
C THR A 204 -17.13 -0.25 -15.23
N GLY A 205 -16.56 0.23 -14.12
CA GLY A 205 -16.65 -0.42 -12.81
C GLY A 205 -15.62 -1.55 -12.63
N MET A 206 -14.80 -1.83 -13.64
CA MET A 206 -13.73 -2.81 -13.55
C MET A 206 -12.36 -2.12 -13.41
N VAL A 207 -11.39 -2.86 -12.88
CA VAL A 207 -9.98 -2.44 -12.84
C VAL A 207 -9.27 -2.85 -14.12
N HIS A 208 -8.24 -2.11 -14.51
CA HIS A 208 -7.47 -2.39 -15.71
C HIS A 208 -6.87 -3.80 -15.66
N THR A 209 -7.14 -4.64 -16.66
CA THR A 209 -6.80 -6.08 -16.64
C THR A 209 -5.30 -6.36 -16.49
N ARG A 210 -4.45 -5.57 -17.17
CA ARG A 210 -2.98 -5.69 -17.08
C ARG A 210 -2.43 -5.33 -15.70
N ARG A 211 -2.72 -4.12 -15.19
CA ARG A 211 -2.19 -3.61 -13.92
C ARG A 211 -2.91 -4.16 -12.68
N GLY A 212 -4.16 -4.57 -12.81
CA GLY A 212 -4.97 -5.15 -11.73
C GLY A 212 -5.18 -4.17 -10.57
N VAL A 213 -5.49 -4.73 -9.39
CA VAL A 213 -5.58 -3.95 -8.14
C VAL A 213 -4.19 -3.85 -7.52
N LEU A 214 -3.78 -2.66 -7.11
CA LEU A 214 -2.44 -2.41 -6.57
C LEU A 214 -2.32 -2.84 -5.09
N VAL A 215 -2.17 -4.13 -4.85
CA VAL A 215 -2.01 -4.74 -3.52
C VAL A 215 -0.83 -5.71 -3.51
N GLY A 216 -0.13 -5.83 -2.38
CA GLY A 216 0.86 -6.89 -2.20
C GLY A 216 2.06 -6.72 -3.14
N ARG A 217 2.38 -7.79 -3.87
CA ARG A 217 3.48 -7.79 -4.86
C ARG A 217 3.33 -6.71 -5.92
N ARG A 218 2.10 -6.34 -6.32
CA ARG A 218 1.88 -5.28 -7.32
C ARG A 218 2.30 -3.90 -6.82
N LYS A 219 2.15 -3.60 -5.52
CA LYS A 219 2.71 -2.37 -4.92
C LYS A 219 4.24 -2.39 -5.03
N ALA A 220 4.84 -3.55 -4.76
CA ALA A 220 6.28 -3.77 -4.84
C ALA A 220 6.84 -3.65 -6.27
N GLU A 221 6.10 -4.15 -7.27
CA GLU A 221 6.42 -4.02 -8.69
C GLU A 221 6.30 -2.56 -9.15
N ALA A 222 5.21 -1.87 -8.79
CA ALA A 222 5.04 -0.45 -9.12
C ALA A 222 6.12 0.44 -8.47
N LEU A 223 6.52 0.12 -7.23
CA LEU A 223 7.63 0.81 -6.59
C LEU A 223 8.94 0.62 -7.36
N HIS A 224 9.22 -0.62 -7.78
CA HIS A 224 10.39 -0.93 -8.58
C HIS A 224 10.36 -0.18 -9.92
N GLU A 225 9.23 -0.19 -10.64
CA GLU A 225 9.06 0.58 -11.88
C GLU A 225 9.34 2.08 -11.70
N ILE A 226 8.93 2.68 -10.58
CA ILE A 226 9.11 4.12 -10.32
C ILE A 226 10.58 4.50 -10.02
N PHE A 227 11.33 3.61 -9.36
CA PHE A 227 12.70 3.88 -8.90
C PHE A 227 13.79 3.25 -9.78
N ASP A 228 13.45 2.28 -10.63
CA ASP A 228 14.40 1.61 -11.51
C ASP A 228 15.01 2.53 -12.56
N GLU A 229 14.28 3.56 -13.00
CA GLU A 229 14.80 4.55 -13.94
C GLU A 229 16.04 5.26 -13.39
N ASP A 230 16.16 5.38 -12.07
CA ASP A 230 17.26 6.08 -11.38
C ASP A 230 18.26 5.13 -10.70
N GLY A 231 18.03 3.81 -10.76
CA GLY A 231 18.84 2.81 -10.05
C GLY A 231 18.81 2.95 -8.52
N ASP A 232 17.78 3.62 -7.98
CA ASP A 232 17.68 4.01 -6.59
C ASP A 232 16.62 3.17 -5.83
N VAL A 233 16.57 3.30 -4.51
CA VAL A 233 15.50 2.72 -3.67
C VAL A 233 15.12 3.70 -2.56
N PRO A 234 13.86 3.68 -2.10
CA PRO A 234 13.43 4.54 -1.00
C PRO A 234 14.24 4.29 0.26
N ASP A 235 14.50 5.36 1.00
CA ASP A 235 15.20 5.32 2.27
C ASP A 235 14.25 5.04 3.44
N VAL A 236 12.94 5.25 3.24
CA VAL A 236 11.88 4.99 4.23
C VAL A 236 10.70 4.29 3.57
N GLY A 237 10.19 3.24 4.21
CA GLY A 237 8.94 2.58 3.84
C GLY A 237 7.90 2.73 4.95
N LEU A 238 6.72 3.26 4.63
CA LEU A 238 5.59 3.39 5.55
C LEU A 238 4.45 2.49 5.08
N GLY A 239 3.95 1.62 5.95
CA GLY A 239 2.83 0.71 5.68
C GLY A 239 2.21 0.20 6.98
N ASP A 240 0.98 -0.29 6.94
CA ASP A 240 0.25 -0.76 8.14
C ASP A 240 -0.24 -2.20 8.02
N ARG A 241 -0.12 -2.82 6.85
CA ARG A 241 -0.61 -4.18 6.58
C ARG A 241 0.50 -5.12 6.10
N ARG A 242 0.23 -6.42 6.25
CA ARG A 242 1.09 -7.47 5.66
C ARG A 242 1.18 -7.38 4.13
N SER A 243 0.16 -6.81 3.47
CA SER A 243 0.18 -6.55 2.03
C SER A 243 1.19 -5.46 1.63
N ASP A 244 1.74 -4.70 2.58
CA ASP A 244 2.74 -3.66 2.33
C ASP A 244 4.17 -4.16 2.49
N TYR A 245 4.36 -5.28 3.20
CA TYR A 245 5.69 -5.87 3.45
C TYR A 245 6.50 -6.07 2.16
N PRO A 246 5.90 -6.53 1.02
CA PRO A 246 6.61 -6.63 -0.24
C PRO A 246 7.33 -5.35 -0.70
N PHE A 247 6.73 -4.17 -0.56
CA PHE A 247 7.37 -2.92 -0.96
C PHE A 247 8.23 -2.35 0.17
N MET A 248 7.82 -2.49 1.44
CA MET A 248 8.61 -2.03 2.58
C MET A 248 9.97 -2.74 2.64
N CYS A 249 10.02 -4.03 2.30
CA CYS A 249 11.27 -4.80 2.22
C CYS A 249 12.25 -4.29 1.15
N GLN A 250 11.77 -3.48 0.21
CA GLN A 250 12.57 -2.87 -0.84
C GLN A 250 13.27 -1.59 -0.37
N CYS A 251 12.74 -0.96 0.67
CA CYS A 251 13.26 0.27 1.23
C CYS A 251 14.51 -0.02 2.07
N LYS A 252 15.43 0.95 2.15
CA LYS A 252 16.53 0.90 3.12
C LYS A 252 15.90 1.00 4.52
N MET A 253 16.28 0.11 5.43
CA MET A 253 15.73 0.11 6.79
C MET A 253 16.49 1.16 7.62
N HIS A 254 15.80 2.21 8.07
CA HIS A 254 16.31 3.17 9.04
C HIS A 254 15.28 3.43 10.14
#